data_AF-A0AAN9SX49-F1
#
_entry.id   AF-A0AAN9SX49-F1
#
_cell.length_a   1.000
_cell.length_b   1.000
_cell.length_c   1.000
_cell.angle_alpha   90.00
_cell.angle_beta   90.00
_cell.angle_gamma   90.00
#
_symmetry.space_group_name_H-M   'P 1'
#
loop_
_entity.id
_entity.type
_entity.pdbx_description
1 polymer ?
#
loop_
_entity_poly.entity_id
_entity_poly.type
_entity_poly.pdbx_seq_one_letter_code
_entity_poly.pdbx_strand_id
1 'polypeptide(L)'
;MSKEKDSGDNQANKVSEPTMLEKLHTLVEIENLHVEPDWDPIAELDSILSDSYNMSPIFTHAATVSELEVQGPNVAAILGKLETLLETSLEFLSSDDEAKQQLHLVLDQLVQFEDQVPAKLCPVIYELKTFIEGVDDRFVTAQKTIEDYDQLLQSRSLLSKLLESAKARQDQINSKVFEGKTQFEKINSEIFELEHKLCTLVMARDKLKRALDSCDAENNNLKTQVAKWVPECKSIITALKESETSYNVALTSKKKSEDEWADLKKTFAANKI
;
A
#
# COMPACT_ATOMS: atom_id res chain seq x y z
N MET A 1 16.02 -22.53 -74.20
CA MET A 1 15.56 -23.30 -73.03
C MET A 1 16.11 -22.56 -71.81
N SER A 2 15.47 -21.52 -71.27
CA SER A 2 14.17 -21.46 -70.57
C SER A 2 14.15 -22.26 -69.26
N LYS A 3 14.43 -21.57 -68.14
CA LYS A 3 13.69 -21.50 -66.86
C LYS A 3 14.62 -20.86 -65.80
N GLU A 4 14.36 -19.62 -65.39
CA GLU A 4 13.40 -19.14 -64.35
C GLU A 4 13.97 -19.21 -62.93
N LYS A 5 14.05 -18.01 -62.30
CA LYS A 5 13.72 -17.64 -60.90
C LYS A 5 14.46 -18.35 -59.75
N ASP A 6 14.72 -17.76 -58.59
CA ASP A 6 14.24 -16.53 -57.96
C ASP A 6 15.21 -16.10 -56.85
N SER A 7 15.11 -14.82 -56.53
CA SER A 7 15.25 -14.11 -55.24
C SER A 7 15.79 -14.83 -53.99
N GLY A 8 16.61 -14.10 -53.23
CA GLY A 8 16.82 -14.36 -51.82
C GLY A 8 17.91 -13.51 -51.18
N ASP A 9 17.60 -12.24 -50.91
CA ASP A 9 18.28 -11.44 -49.90
C ASP A 9 18.45 -12.25 -48.60
N ASN A 10 19.65 -12.19 -48.01
CA ASN A 10 19.78 -12.32 -46.56
C ASN A 10 21.02 -11.57 -46.10
N GLN A 11 20.85 -10.24 -46.07
CA GLN A 11 21.57 -9.37 -45.16
C GLN A 11 21.27 -9.88 -43.74
N ALA A 12 22.19 -10.66 -43.16
CA ALA A 12 22.12 -11.08 -41.78
C ALA A 12 22.24 -9.83 -40.90
N ASN A 13 21.08 -9.24 -40.60
CA ASN A 13 20.89 -8.31 -39.50
C ASN A 13 21.53 -8.95 -38.25
N LYS A 14 22.64 -8.36 -37.81
CA LYS A 14 23.06 -8.46 -36.40
C LYS A 14 21.97 -7.77 -35.58
N VAL A 15 20.90 -8.50 -35.29
CA VAL A 15 20.10 -8.23 -34.11
C VAL A 15 21.02 -8.65 -32.96
N SER A 16 21.73 -7.68 -32.38
CA SER A 16 22.24 -7.84 -31.03
C SER A 16 21.01 -8.14 -30.17
N GLU A 17 20.81 -9.42 -29.86
CA GLU A 17 19.89 -9.79 -28.79
C GLU A 17 20.35 -9.05 -27.54
N PRO A 18 19.49 -8.24 -26.90
CA PRO A 18 19.85 -7.60 -25.65
C PRO A 18 20.23 -8.71 -24.68
N THR A 19 21.48 -8.70 -24.23
CA THR A 19 21.96 -9.58 -23.18
C THR A 19 20.97 -9.51 -22.02
N MET A 20 20.54 -10.64 -21.44
CA MET A 20 19.51 -10.65 -20.36
C MET A 20 19.81 -9.67 -19.21
N LEU A 21 21.07 -9.29 -19.04
CA LEU A 21 21.57 -8.28 -18.10
C LEU A 21 21.02 -6.86 -18.38
N GLU A 22 20.77 -6.52 -19.65
CA GLU A 22 20.25 -5.21 -20.10
C GLU A 22 18.73 -5.09 -19.88
N LYS A 23 18.00 -6.22 -19.89
CA LYS A 23 16.55 -6.23 -19.60
C LYS A 23 16.24 -6.08 -18.11
N LEU A 24 17.13 -6.53 -17.23
CA LEU A 24 16.92 -6.52 -15.77
C LEU A 24 17.06 -5.12 -15.16
N HIS A 25 17.82 -4.22 -15.79
CA HIS A 25 17.98 -2.84 -15.28
C HIS A 25 16.78 -1.91 -15.55
N THR A 26 15.80 -2.34 -16.35
CA THR A 26 14.64 -1.51 -16.75
C THR A 26 13.47 -1.52 -15.77
N LEU A 27 13.61 -2.12 -14.59
CA LEU A 27 12.48 -2.33 -13.66
C LEU A 27 12.69 -1.71 -12.28
N VAL A 28 13.22 -0.49 -12.21
CA VAL A 28 13.15 0.31 -10.97
C VAL A 28 12.81 1.75 -11.35
N GLU A 29 11.57 1.97 -11.75
CA GLU A 29 10.99 3.31 -11.79
C GLU A 29 9.48 3.18 -11.54
N ILE A 30 9.15 2.68 -10.36
CA ILE A 30 7.93 3.17 -9.69
C ILE A 30 8.41 4.30 -8.79
N GLU A 31 8.95 5.35 -9.39
CA GLU A 31 8.95 6.65 -8.74
C GLU A 31 7.48 7.01 -8.59
N ASN A 32 7.01 6.90 -7.35
CA ASN A 32 5.71 7.37 -6.92
C ASN A 32 5.59 8.86 -7.27
N LEU A 33 5.02 9.16 -8.44
CA LEU A 33 4.38 10.43 -8.74
C LEU A 33 3.07 10.51 -7.93
N HIS A 34 3.17 10.38 -6.62
CA HIS A 34 2.16 10.90 -5.72
C HIS A 34 2.65 12.29 -5.34
N VAL A 35 2.15 13.30 -6.05
CA VAL A 35 2.21 14.68 -5.56
C VAL A 35 1.36 14.66 -4.30
N GLU A 36 2.00 14.41 -3.17
CA GLU A 36 1.41 14.64 -1.87
C GLU A 36 1.10 16.14 -1.85
N PRO A 37 -0.17 16.54 -1.70
CA PRO A 37 -0.47 17.95 -1.53
C PRO A 37 0.37 18.47 -0.37
N ASP A 38 0.96 19.66 -0.52
CA ASP A 38 1.83 20.32 0.48
C ASP A 38 1.06 20.71 1.77
N TRP A 39 -0.16 20.20 1.90
CA TRP A 39 -1.18 20.52 2.87
C TRP A 39 -1.91 19.25 3.28
N ASP A 40 -2.07 19.03 4.58
CA ASP A 40 -2.80 17.91 5.17
C ASP A 40 -4.24 18.35 5.53
N PRO A 41 -5.25 17.93 4.74
CA PRO A 41 -6.64 18.32 4.98
C PRO A 41 -7.20 17.79 6.31
N ILE A 42 -6.67 16.68 6.82
CA ILE A 42 -7.12 16.06 8.08
C ILE A 42 -6.59 16.89 9.25
N ALA A 43 -5.32 17.30 9.20
CA ALA A 43 -4.71 18.15 10.22
C ALA A 43 -5.34 19.56 10.26
N GLU A 44 -5.63 20.18 9.11
CA GLU A 44 -6.31 21.48 9.10
C GLU A 44 -7.72 21.39 9.66
N LEU A 45 -8.51 20.40 9.25
CA LEU A 45 -9.87 20.23 9.76
C LEU A 45 -9.87 19.96 11.28
N ASP A 46 -8.88 19.22 11.76
CA ASP A 46 -8.70 18.99 13.20
C ASP A 46 -8.39 20.28 13.96
N SER A 47 -7.53 21.14 13.41
CA SER A 47 -7.24 22.45 13.98
C SER A 47 -8.51 23.32 14.06
N ILE A 48 -9.27 23.41 12.97
CA ILE A 48 -10.50 24.21 12.90
C ILE A 48 -11.55 23.72 13.92
N LEU A 49 -11.70 22.41 14.07
CA LEU A 49 -12.69 21.84 14.99
C LEU A 49 -12.23 21.86 16.45
N SER A 50 -10.92 21.84 16.69
CA SER A 50 -10.30 21.91 18.02
C SER A 50 -10.21 23.32 18.58
N ASP A 51 -10.21 24.35 17.72
CA ASP A 51 -10.28 25.74 18.17
C ASP A 51 -11.50 25.92 19.09
N SER A 52 -11.22 26.27 20.35
CA SER A 52 -12.22 26.23 21.39
C SER A 52 -13.18 27.40 21.24
N TYR A 53 -14.45 27.07 21.05
CA TYR A 53 -15.54 28.03 21.23
C TYR A 53 -15.96 27.96 22.70
N ASN A 54 -15.62 28.99 23.48
CA ASN A 54 -16.04 29.11 24.88
C ASN A 54 -17.55 29.34 24.95
N MET A 55 -18.35 28.30 25.16
CA MET A 55 -19.77 28.45 25.48
C MET A 55 -19.99 28.37 26.99
N SER A 56 -20.60 29.41 27.55
CA SER A 56 -21.11 29.40 28.93
C SER A 56 -22.44 28.64 29.01
N PRO A 57 -22.76 27.98 30.12
CA PRO A 57 -23.94 27.14 30.22
C PRO A 57 -25.21 27.99 30.32
N ILE A 58 -26.20 27.71 29.48
CA ILE A 58 -27.55 28.28 29.58
C ILE A 58 -28.32 27.53 30.67
N PHE A 59 -28.77 28.25 31.68
CA PHE A 59 -29.60 27.75 32.77
C PHE A 59 -31.07 27.68 32.34
N THR A 60 -31.66 26.49 32.40
CA THR A 60 -33.11 26.28 32.33
C THR A 60 -33.67 26.30 33.75
N HIS A 61 -34.48 27.31 34.07
CA HIS A 61 -35.32 27.31 35.27
C HIS A 61 -36.78 27.24 34.83
N ALA A 62 -37.43 26.12 35.16
CA ALA A 62 -38.87 26.00 35.18
C ALA A 62 -39.36 26.26 36.61
N ALA A 63 -40.32 27.17 36.76
CA ALA A 63 -41.07 27.37 38.00
C ALA A 63 -42.56 27.17 37.72
N THR A 64 -43.21 26.52 38.67
CA THR A 64 -44.57 26.01 38.63
C THR A 64 -45.50 26.78 39.58
N VAL A 65 -46.80 26.76 39.25
CA VAL A 65 -48.01 26.66 40.12
C VAL A 65 -48.91 27.90 40.29
N SER A 66 -50.08 27.77 39.65
CA SER A 66 -51.50 27.90 40.04
C SER A 66 -52.18 29.15 40.65
N GLU A 67 -53.31 29.43 39.98
CA GLU A 67 -54.70 29.71 40.42
C GLU A 67 -54.98 30.76 41.49
N LEU A 68 -55.73 31.81 41.09
CA LEU A 68 -56.96 32.18 41.79
C LEU A 68 -57.93 33.04 40.95
N GLU A 69 -59.22 32.66 40.97
CA GLU A 69 -60.36 33.48 40.54
C GLU A 69 -60.66 34.62 41.55
N VAL A 70 -61.21 35.76 41.09
CA VAL A 70 -62.45 36.41 41.61
C VAL A 70 -62.88 37.58 40.70
N GLN A 71 -64.19 37.66 40.40
CA GLN A 71 -64.87 38.70 39.61
C GLN A 71 -65.28 39.96 40.40
N GLY A 72 -65.30 41.11 39.70
CA GLY A 72 -66.05 42.35 39.98
C GLY A 72 -65.30 43.60 39.46
N PRO A 73 -65.92 44.62 38.82
CA PRO A 73 -65.20 45.73 38.17
C PRO A 73 -64.68 46.70 39.23
N ASN A 74 -63.55 46.33 39.81
CA ASN A 74 -62.75 47.07 40.76
C ASN A 74 -61.32 46.97 40.22
N VAL A 75 -60.54 48.04 40.28
CA VAL A 75 -59.12 48.04 39.90
C VAL A 75 -58.38 46.84 40.50
N ALA A 76 -58.80 46.37 41.68
CA ALA A 76 -58.31 45.13 42.29
C ALA A 76 -58.50 43.86 41.42
N ALA A 77 -59.64 43.68 40.76
CA ALA A 77 -59.86 42.52 39.88
C ALA A 77 -59.14 42.66 38.54
N ILE A 78 -58.94 43.89 38.05
CA ILE A 78 -58.14 44.15 36.84
C ILE A 78 -56.65 43.85 37.13
N LEU A 79 -56.16 44.27 38.29
CA LEU A 79 -54.82 43.92 38.78
C LEU A 79 -54.67 42.41 39.01
N GLY A 80 -55.69 41.74 39.57
CA GLY A 80 -55.68 40.28 39.72
C GLY A 80 -55.59 39.54 38.39
N LYS A 81 -56.28 40.02 37.34
CA LYS A 81 -56.15 39.48 35.97
C LYS A 81 -54.78 39.74 35.36
N LEU A 82 -54.19 40.92 35.60
CA LEU A 82 -52.84 41.24 35.16
C LEU A 82 -51.82 40.26 35.79
N GLU A 83 -51.97 39.99 37.09
CA GLU A 83 -51.13 39.04 37.83
C GLU A 83 -51.23 37.63 37.22
N THR A 84 -52.43 37.14 36.92
CA THR A 84 -52.60 35.82 36.29
C THR A 84 -51.98 35.76 34.88
N LEU A 85 -52.08 36.83 34.10
CA LEU A 85 -51.45 36.89 32.79
C LEU A 85 -49.92 36.97 32.88
N LEU A 86 -49.38 37.64 33.90
CA LEU A 86 -47.93 37.71 34.14
C LEU A 86 -47.32 36.39 34.61
N GLU A 87 -48.12 35.46 35.15
CA GLU A 87 -47.67 34.10 35.47
C GLU A 87 -47.45 33.23 34.22
N THR A 88 -48.01 33.63 33.07
CA THR A 88 -47.80 32.90 31.82
C THR A 88 -46.37 33.09 31.30
N SER A 89 -45.80 32.06 30.67
CA SER A 89 -44.44 32.15 30.14
C SER A 89 -44.38 33.13 28.96
N LEU A 90 -43.22 33.75 28.77
CA LEU A 90 -43.02 34.66 27.65
C LEU A 90 -43.18 33.95 26.29
N GLU A 91 -42.81 32.67 26.22
CA GLU A 91 -42.99 31.83 25.03
C GLU A 91 -44.47 31.64 24.70
N PHE A 92 -45.31 31.42 25.71
CA PHE A 92 -46.75 31.32 25.54
C PHE A 92 -47.37 32.67 25.15
N LEU A 93 -46.99 33.76 25.83
CA LEU A 93 -47.45 35.11 25.51
C LEU A 93 -47.07 35.57 24.10
N SER A 94 -45.89 35.17 23.61
CA SER A 94 -45.42 35.51 22.27
C SER A 94 -46.06 34.65 21.17
N SER A 95 -46.67 33.50 21.50
CA SER A 95 -47.27 32.58 20.52
C SER A 95 -48.80 32.60 20.51
N ASP A 96 -49.42 33.11 21.58
CA ASP A 96 -50.87 33.21 21.73
C ASP A 96 -51.34 34.68 21.60
N ASP A 97 -51.84 35.01 20.41
CA ASP A 97 -52.40 36.33 20.11
C ASP A 97 -53.56 36.72 21.03
N GLU A 98 -54.35 35.76 21.53
CA GLU A 98 -55.47 36.01 22.43
C GLU A 98 -54.96 36.40 23.82
N ALA A 99 -54.00 35.66 24.36
CA ALA A 99 -53.38 35.99 25.64
C ALA A 99 -52.72 37.38 25.61
N LYS A 100 -52.06 37.70 24.49
CA LYS A 100 -51.43 39.01 24.27
C LYS A 100 -52.46 40.14 24.16
N GLN A 101 -53.54 39.94 23.41
CA GLN A 101 -54.62 40.93 23.32
C GLN A 101 -55.29 41.16 24.67
N GLN A 102 -55.49 40.11 25.47
CA GLN A 102 -56.00 40.25 26.83
C GLN A 102 -55.05 41.03 27.73
N LEU A 103 -53.73 40.83 27.61
CA LEU A 103 -52.74 41.60 28.35
C LEU A 103 -52.73 43.08 27.95
N HIS A 104 -52.83 43.40 26.65
CA HIS A 104 -53.01 44.78 26.17
C HIS A 104 -54.30 45.41 26.70
N LEU A 105 -55.41 44.68 26.66
CA LEU A 105 -56.72 45.15 27.14
C LEU A 105 -56.70 45.45 28.64
N VAL A 106 -56.09 44.58 29.44
CA VAL A 106 -55.94 44.77 30.89
C VAL A 106 -55.07 45.99 31.19
N LEU A 107 -53.99 46.21 30.44
CA LEU A 107 -53.14 47.39 30.61
C LEU A 107 -53.83 48.68 30.20
N ASP A 108 -54.59 48.67 29.10
CA ASP A 108 -55.38 49.83 28.67
C ASP A 108 -56.48 50.18 29.68
N GLN A 109 -57.12 49.17 30.29
CA GLN A 109 -58.08 49.37 31.37
C GLN A 109 -57.42 50.02 32.60
N LEU A 110 -56.22 49.57 32.99
CA LEU A 110 -55.50 50.16 34.13
C LEU A 110 -55.06 51.60 33.86
N VAL A 111 -54.68 51.93 32.62
CA VAL A 111 -54.38 53.31 32.21
C VAL A 111 -55.64 54.20 32.24
N GLN A 112 -56.81 53.67 31.87
CA GLN A 112 -58.08 54.41 31.94
C GLN A 112 -58.53 54.74 33.37
N PHE A 113 -58.14 53.92 34.36
CA PHE A 113 -58.46 54.11 35.78
C PHE A 113 -57.27 54.63 36.58
N GLU A 114 -56.38 55.43 35.98
CA GLU A 114 -55.13 55.91 36.58
C GLU A 114 -55.33 56.54 37.98
N ASP A 115 -56.39 57.32 38.18
CA ASP A 115 -56.74 57.96 39.46
C ASP A 115 -57.07 56.97 40.60
N GLN A 116 -57.38 55.71 40.25
CA GLN A 116 -57.77 54.63 41.15
C GLN A 116 -56.67 53.56 41.28
N VAL A 117 -55.64 53.61 40.45
CA VAL A 117 -54.46 52.74 40.53
C VAL A 117 -53.50 53.34 41.57
N PRO A 118 -52.90 52.52 42.46
CA PRO A 118 -51.86 53.00 43.35
C PRO A 118 -50.74 53.71 42.59
N ALA A 119 -50.40 54.95 42.95
CA ALA A 119 -49.42 55.79 42.23
C ALA A 119 -48.05 55.12 42.01
N LYS A 120 -47.69 54.12 42.81
CA LYS A 120 -46.46 53.32 42.66
C LYS A 120 -46.50 52.33 41.49
N LEU A 121 -47.69 51.92 41.05
CA LEU A 121 -47.90 50.94 39.98
C LEU A 121 -48.05 51.60 38.60
N CYS A 122 -48.46 52.88 38.53
CA CYS A 122 -48.60 53.59 37.25
C CYS A 122 -47.32 53.51 36.40
N PRO A 123 -46.10 53.78 36.92
CA PRO A 123 -44.86 53.65 36.13
C PRO A 123 -44.64 52.22 35.59
N VAL A 124 -44.93 51.21 36.41
CA VAL A 124 -44.76 49.79 36.05
C VAL A 124 -45.71 49.39 34.93
N ILE A 125 -46.95 49.88 34.95
CA ILE A 125 -47.95 49.62 33.90
C ILE A 125 -47.50 50.19 32.56
N TYR A 126 -46.96 51.42 32.55
CA TYR A 126 -46.41 52.03 31.34
C TYR A 126 -45.17 51.29 30.81
N GLU A 127 -44.27 50.85 31.69
CA GLU A 127 -43.11 50.02 31.32
C GLU A 127 -43.54 48.67 30.75
N LEU A 128 -44.51 48.00 31.38
CA LEU A 128 -45.00 46.70 30.91
C LEU A 128 -45.67 46.82 29.54
N LYS A 129 -46.48 47.86 29.33
CA LYS A 129 -47.10 48.14 28.04
C LYS A 129 -46.04 48.33 26.94
N THR A 130 -45.02 49.15 27.21
CA THR A 130 -43.90 49.39 26.28
C THR A 130 -43.08 48.11 26.04
N PHE A 131 -42.92 47.28 27.07
CA PHE A 131 -42.22 46.01 26.96
C PHE A 131 -42.94 45.06 25.99
N ILE A 132 -44.25 44.86 26.18
CA ILE A 132 -45.08 43.96 25.37
C ILE A 132 -45.15 44.41 23.91
N GLU A 133 -45.23 45.72 23.66
CA GLU A 133 -45.23 46.29 22.30
C GLU A 133 -43.99 45.88 21.48
N GLY A 134 -42.85 45.61 22.13
CA GLY A 134 -41.63 45.21 21.45
C GLY A 134 -41.10 43.82 21.78
N VAL A 135 -41.80 43.01 22.59
CA VAL A 135 -41.24 41.74 23.08
C VAL A 135 -41.33 40.63 22.04
N ASP A 136 -42.39 40.56 21.23
CA ASP A 136 -42.58 39.50 20.22
C ASP A 136 -41.45 39.50 19.19
N ASP A 137 -41.17 40.65 18.59
CA ASP A 137 -40.12 40.77 17.58
C ASP A 137 -38.75 40.35 18.17
N ARG A 138 -38.48 40.74 19.42
CA ARG A 138 -37.26 40.36 20.13
C ARG A 138 -37.23 38.87 20.46
N PHE A 139 -38.34 38.30 20.92
CA PHE A 139 -38.45 36.92 21.34
C PHE A 139 -38.35 35.97 20.14
N VAL A 140 -39.11 36.21 19.07
CA VAL A 140 -39.05 35.43 17.82
C VAL A 140 -37.66 35.50 17.20
N THR A 141 -37.04 36.69 17.17
CA THR A 141 -35.67 36.84 16.67
C THR A 141 -34.66 36.07 17.52
N ALA A 142 -34.79 36.13 18.85
CA ALA A 142 -33.93 35.40 19.77
C ALA A 142 -34.11 33.88 19.62
N GLN A 143 -35.36 33.38 19.57
CA GLN A 143 -35.67 31.97 19.41
C GLN A 143 -35.11 31.42 18.10
N LYS A 144 -35.31 32.13 16.99
CA LYS A 144 -34.71 31.75 15.70
C LYS A 144 -33.18 31.71 15.76
N THR A 145 -32.56 32.69 16.41
CA THR A 145 -31.10 32.73 16.58
C THR A 145 -30.60 31.53 17.41
N ILE A 146 -31.34 31.13 18.44
CA ILE A 146 -31.02 29.95 19.27
C ILE A 146 -31.14 28.67 18.42
N GLU A 147 -32.23 28.51 17.67
CA GLU A 147 -32.45 27.34 16.81
C GLU A 147 -31.38 27.23 15.71
N ASP A 148 -31.07 28.34 15.02
CA ASP A 148 -30.02 28.41 14.02
C ASP A 148 -28.66 28.02 14.63
N TYR A 149 -28.37 28.49 15.85
CA TYR A 149 -27.13 28.16 16.56
C TYR A 149 -27.05 26.67 16.98
N ASP A 150 -28.14 26.10 17.48
CA ASP A 150 -28.22 24.67 17.81
C ASP A 150 -28.01 23.79 16.57
N GLN A 151 -28.54 24.19 15.41
CA GLN A 151 -28.30 23.49 14.15
C GLN A 151 -26.82 23.53 13.74
N LEU A 152 -26.13 24.66 13.96
CA LEU A 152 -24.69 24.78 13.72
C LEU A 152 -23.88 23.89 14.67
N LEU A 153 -24.26 23.82 15.95
CA LEU A 153 -23.63 22.92 16.93
C LEU A 153 -23.78 21.44 16.53
N GLN A 154 -24.97 21.03 16.09
CA GLN A 154 -25.21 19.67 15.61
C GLN A 154 -24.37 19.36 14.36
N SER A 155 -24.28 20.31 13.42
CA SER A 155 -23.47 20.18 12.21
C SER A 155 -21.98 20.04 12.53
N ARG A 156 -21.46 20.84 13.47
CA ARG A 156 -20.08 20.73 13.96
C ARG A 156 -19.83 19.36 14.62
N SER A 157 -20.75 18.90 15.46
CA SER A 157 -20.63 17.58 16.12
C SER A 157 -20.57 16.43 15.11
N LEU A 158 -21.37 16.50 14.04
CA LEU A 158 -21.33 15.53 12.96
C LEU A 158 -19.98 15.54 12.24
N LEU A 159 -19.45 16.73 11.90
CA LEU A 159 -18.12 16.87 11.28
C LEU A 159 -17.01 16.30 12.16
N SER A 160 -17.03 16.54 13.47
CA SER A 160 -16.05 15.95 14.40
C SER A 160 -16.10 14.42 14.40
N LYS A 161 -17.29 13.79 14.37
CA LYS A 161 -17.42 12.33 14.29
C LYS A 161 -16.89 11.78 12.96
N LEU A 162 -17.16 12.47 11.86
CA LEU A 162 -16.64 12.10 10.54
C LEU A 162 -15.11 12.22 10.48
N LEU A 163 -14.54 13.27 11.07
CA LEU A 163 -13.09 13.46 11.18
C LEU A 163 -12.42 12.32 11.95
N GLU A 164 -12.97 11.93 13.11
CA GLU A 164 -12.46 10.78 13.88
C GLU A 164 -12.47 9.48 13.07
N SER A 165 -13.57 9.22 12.34
CA SER A 165 -13.63 8.06 11.45
C SER A 165 -12.62 8.15 10.31
N ALA A 166 -12.35 9.35 9.78
CA ALA A 166 -11.37 9.55 8.71
C ALA A 166 -9.94 9.32 9.22
N LYS A 167 -9.58 9.84 10.39
CA LYS A 167 -8.29 9.60 11.07
C LYS A 167 -8.03 8.12 11.30
N ALA A 168 -8.99 7.40 11.88
CA ALA A 168 -8.86 5.95 12.10
C ALA A 168 -8.65 5.17 10.79
N ARG A 169 -9.30 5.60 9.70
CA ARG A 169 -9.11 4.99 8.38
C ARG A 169 -7.75 5.34 7.78
N GLN A 170 -7.27 6.57 7.96
CA GLN A 170 -5.94 7.01 7.54
C GLN A 170 -4.86 6.17 8.24
N ASP A 171 -4.96 5.98 9.56
CA ASP A 171 -4.03 5.13 10.32
C ASP A 171 -4.02 3.68 9.82
N GLN A 172 -5.19 3.12 9.54
CA GLN A 172 -5.30 1.78 8.97
C GLN A 172 -4.62 1.68 7.60
N ILE A 173 -4.81 2.68 6.74
CA ILE A 173 -4.18 2.73 5.41
C ILE A 173 -2.66 2.85 5.57
N ASN A 174 -2.18 3.78 6.40
CA ASN A 174 -0.76 4.00 6.67
C ASN A 174 -0.08 2.73 7.18
N SER A 175 -0.72 2.00 8.09
CA SER A 175 -0.21 0.70 8.57
C SER A 175 -0.08 -0.33 7.45
N LYS A 176 -1.07 -0.43 6.56
CA LYS A 176 -1.02 -1.35 5.40
C LYS A 176 0.05 -0.94 4.39
N VAL A 177 0.23 0.37 4.17
CA VAL A 177 1.29 0.89 3.29
C VAL A 177 2.67 0.54 3.84
N PHE A 178 2.88 0.71 5.15
CA PHE A 178 4.14 0.36 5.80
C PHE A 178 4.45 -1.15 5.72
N GLU A 179 3.45 -1.99 5.99
CA GLU A 179 3.54 -3.46 5.82
C GLU A 179 3.90 -3.82 4.37
N GLY A 180 3.20 -3.24 3.40
CA GLY A 180 3.45 -3.44 1.97
C GLY A 180 4.86 -3.03 1.55
N LYS A 181 5.35 -1.89 2.05
CA LYS A 181 6.72 -1.41 1.79
C LYS A 181 7.77 -2.38 2.35
N THR A 182 7.56 -2.87 3.57
CA THR A 182 8.46 -3.85 4.21
C THR A 182 8.52 -5.16 3.40
N GLN A 183 7.36 -5.66 2.94
CA GLN A 183 7.30 -6.87 2.12
C GLN A 183 7.95 -6.66 0.74
N PHE A 184 7.76 -5.49 0.13
CA PHE A 184 8.38 -5.13 -1.14
C PHE A 184 9.91 -5.12 -1.04
N GLU A 185 10.48 -4.48 -0.01
CA GLU A 185 11.93 -4.45 0.22
C GLU A 185 12.50 -5.87 0.44
N LYS A 186 11.75 -6.74 1.15
CA LYS A 186 12.13 -8.14 1.32
C LYS A 186 12.17 -8.89 -0.01
N ILE A 187 11.12 -8.76 -0.83
CA ILE A 187 11.04 -9.40 -2.15
C ILE A 187 12.18 -8.90 -3.05
N ASN A 188 12.46 -7.60 -3.07
CA ASN A 188 13.57 -7.05 -3.85
C ASN A 188 14.93 -7.62 -3.41
N SER A 189 15.13 -7.80 -2.11
CA SER A 189 16.35 -8.43 -1.58
C SER A 189 16.47 -9.90 -2.02
N GLU A 190 15.36 -10.65 -2.00
CA GLU A 190 15.34 -12.04 -2.49
C GLU A 190 15.60 -12.12 -4.00
N ILE A 191 15.05 -11.19 -4.79
CA ILE A 191 15.32 -11.09 -6.24
C ILE A 191 16.82 -10.90 -6.48
N PHE A 192 17.45 -9.93 -5.81
CA PHE A 192 18.87 -9.65 -5.95
C PHE A 192 19.75 -10.88 -5.65
N GLU A 193 19.44 -11.62 -4.58
CA GLU A 193 20.15 -12.84 -4.22
C GLU A 193 19.98 -13.97 -5.25
N LEU A 194 18.78 -14.11 -5.81
CA LEU A 194 18.49 -15.09 -6.86
C LEU A 194 19.20 -14.75 -8.17
N GLU A 195 19.25 -13.47 -8.55
CA GLU A 195 19.99 -13.00 -9.71
C GLU A 195 21.49 -13.28 -9.59
N HIS A 196 22.07 -13.03 -8.41
CA HIS A 196 23.47 -13.34 -8.14
C HIS A 196 23.76 -14.85 -8.23
N LYS A 197 22.88 -15.70 -7.68
CA LYS A 197 23.00 -17.16 -7.80
C LYS A 197 22.90 -17.63 -9.25
N LEU A 198 21.97 -17.06 -10.03
CA LEU A 198 21.81 -17.39 -11.44
C LEU A 198 23.07 -17.04 -12.24
N CYS A 199 23.67 -15.87 -12.00
CA CYS A 199 24.92 -15.46 -12.63
C CYS A 199 26.05 -16.48 -12.35
N THR A 200 26.19 -16.90 -11.08
CA THR A 200 27.19 -17.90 -10.67
C THR A 200 26.98 -19.24 -11.38
N LEU A 201 25.73 -19.72 -11.48
CA LEU A 201 25.40 -20.97 -12.16
C LEU A 201 25.68 -20.90 -13.66
N VAL A 202 25.40 -19.77 -14.31
CA VAL A 202 25.71 -19.52 -15.73
C VAL A 202 27.22 -19.63 -15.96
N MET A 203 28.04 -18.97 -15.13
CA MET A 203 29.50 -19.06 -15.23
C MET A 203 30.02 -20.48 -15.03
N ALA A 204 29.44 -21.23 -14.07
CA ALA A 204 29.80 -22.62 -13.82
C ALA A 204 29.47 -23.53 -15.02
N ARG A 205 28.28 -23.37 -15.60
CA ARG A 205 27.85 -24.08 -16.82
C ARG A 205 28.82 -23.83 -17.97
N ASP A 206 29.20 -22.57 -18.20
CA ASP A 206 30.07 -22.21 -19.32
C ASP A 206 31.51 -22.72 -19.13
N LYS A 207 31.97 -22.83 -17.87
CA LYS A 207 33.24 -23.50 -17.55
C LYS A 207 33.16 -25.00 -17.82
N LEU A 208 32.09 -25.67 -17.41
CA LEU A 208 31.88 -27.09 -17.66
C LEU A 208 31.78 -27.41 -19.15
N LYS A 209 31.06 -26.58 -19.92
CA LYS A 209 30.93 -26.74 -21.37
C LYS A 209 32.30 -26.72 -22.06
N ARG A 210 33.15 -25.74 -21.72
CA ARG A 210 34.52 -25.66 -22.25
C ARG A 210 35.37 -26.87 -21.87
N ALA A 211 35.25 -27.36 -20.64
CA ALA A 211 35.96 -28.56 -20.21
C ALA A 211 35.51 -29.80 -20.98
N LEU A 212 34.20 -29.97 -21.18
CA LEU A 212 33.63 -31.08 -21.95
C LEU A 212 34.12 -31.04 -23.41
N ASP A 213 34.07 -29.87 -24.06
CA ASP A 213 34.53 -29.70 -25.43
C ASP A 213 36.03 -30.04 -25.58
N SER A 214 36.84 -29.69 -24.58
CA SER A 214 38.26 -30.05 -24.55
C SER A 214 38.47 -31.56 -24.43
N CYS A 215 37.73 -32.23 -23.53
CA CYS A 215 37.81 -33.68 -23.37
C CYS A 215 37.35 -34.43 -24.62
N ASP A 216 36.28 -33.97 -25.28
CA ASP A 216 35.80 -34.55 -26.52
C ASP A 216 36.84 -34.42 -27.65
N ALA A 217 37.48 -33.25 -27.76
CA ALA A 217 38.56 -33.02 -28.70
C ALA A 217 39.76 -33.96 -28.44
N GLU A 218 40.18 -34.10 -27.19
CA GLU A 218 41.29 -34.98 -26.80
C GLU A 218 40.97 -36.46 -27.05
N ASN A 219 39.76 -36.91 -26.72
CA ASN A 219 39.29 -38.27 -26.98
C ASN A 219 39.30 -38.58 -28.49
N ASN A 220 38.84 -37.63 -29.32
CA ASN A 220 38.89 -37.79 -30.77
C ASN A 220 40.32 -37.83 -31.32
N ASN A 221 41.24 -37.06 -30.75
CA ASN A 221 42.66 -37.13 -31.08
C ASN A 221 43.26 -38.50 -30.72
N LEU A 222 42.97 -39.02 -29.51
CA LEU A 222 43.41 -40.35 -29.09
C LEU A 222 42.87 -41.46 -30.00
N LYS A 223 41.56 -41.44 -30.32
CA LYS A 223 40.96 -42.39 -31.28
C LYS A 223 41.66 -42.34 -32.64
N THR A 224 42.01 -41.14 -33.10
CA THR A 224 42.74 -40.95 -34.37
C THR A 224 44.15 -41.54 -34.30
N GLN A 225 44.88 -41.36 -33.19
CA GLN A 225 46.20 -41.96 -33.00
C GLN A 225 46.13 -43.49 -32.94
N VAL A 226 45.19 -44.04 -32.17
CA VAL A 226 44.97 -45.49 -32.08
C VAL A 226 44.63 -46.07 -33.45
N ALA A 227 43.79 -45.40 -34.24
CA ALA A 227 43.47 -45.82 -35.59
C ALA A 227 44.70 -45.91 -36.52
N LYS A 228 45.73 -45.06 -36.30
CA LYS A 228 47.01 -45.14 -37.02
C LYS A 228 47.88 -46.31 -36.55
N TRP A 229 47.89 -46.64 -35.26
CA TRP A 229 48.68 -47.75 -34.72
C TRP A 229 48.10 -49.13 -35.05
N VAL A 230 46.78 -49.25 -35.21
CA VAL A 230 46.12 -50.52 -35.55
C VAL A 230 46.74 -51.22 -36.78
N PRO A 231 46.92 -50.58 -37.94
CA PRO A 231 47.54 -51.22 -39.10
C PRO A 231 49.03 -51.55 -38.87
N GLU A 232 49.78 -50.70 -38.17
CA GLU A 232 51.18 -50.95 -37.83
C GLU A 232 51.31 -52.21 -36.96
N CYS A 233 50.51 -52.31 -35.89
CA CYS A 233 50.47 -53.50 -35.04
C CYS A 233 50.07 -54.75 -35.84
N LYS A 234 49.07 -54.67 -36.72
CA LYS A 234 48.70 -55.79 -37.60
C LYS A 234 49.87 -56.23 -38.48
N SER A 235 50.57 -55.28 -39.10
CA SER A 235 51.73 -55.56 -39.94
C SER A 235 52.85 -56.26 -39.16
N ILE A 236 53.18 -55.76 -37.96
CA ILE A 236 54.22 -56.34 -37.10
C ILE A 236 53.83 -57.75 -36.67
N ILE A 237 52.60 -57.96 -36.21
CA ILE A 237 52.12 -59.28 -35.76
C ILE A 237 52.12 -60.28 -36.92
N THR A 238 51.73 -59.88 -38.13
CA THR A 238 51.79 -60.74 -39.31
C THR A 238 53.24 -61.10 -39.66
N ALA A 239 54.15 -60.12 -39.72
CA ALA A 239 55.55 -60.36 -40.02
C ALA A 239 56.23 -61.28 -38.98
N LEU A 240 55.89 -61.12 -37.70
CA LEU A 240 56.36 -62.01 -36.64
C LEU A 240 55.91 -63.46 -36.88
N LYS A 241 54.61 -63.67 -37.16
CA LYS A 241 54.06 -65.00 -37.46
C LYS A 241 54.71 -65.65 -38.68
N GLU A 242 54.93 -64.88 -39.75
CA GLU A 242 55.58 -65.38 -40.98
C GLU A 242 57.05 -65.76 -40.73
N SER A 243 57.76 -65.01 -39.90
CA SER A 243 59.17 -65.26 -39.60
C SER A 243 59.41 -66.38 -38.56
N GLU A 244 58.40 -66.77 -37.79
CA GLU A 244 58.52 -67.67 -36.64
C GLU A 244 59.12 -69.03 -37.00
N THR A 245 58.66 -69.63 -38.10
CA THR A 245 59.17 -70.94 -38.53
C THR A 245 60.64 -70.85 -38.95
N SER A 246 60.99 -69.81 -39.73
CA SER A 246 62.36 -69.56 -40.16
C SER A 246 63.30 -69.29 -38.98
N TYR A 247 62.82 -68.53 -37.98
CA TYR A 247 63.55 -68.29 -36.73
C TYR A 247 63.84 -69.61 -35.98
N ASN A 248 62.82 -70.45 -35.81
CA ASN A 248 62.96 -71.74 -35.11
C ASN A 248 63.92 -72.70 -35.83
N VAL A 249 63.89 -72.74 -37.17
CA VAL A 249 64.86 -73.49 -37.98
C VAL A 249 66.27 -72.95 -37.76
N ALA A 250 66.46 -71.64 -37.88
CA ALA A 250 67.77 -71.02 -37.68
C ALA A 250 68.34 -71.29 -36.27
N LEU A 251 67.48 -71.24 -35.24
CA LEU A 251 67.86 -71.55 -33.87
C LEU A 251 68.32 -73.01 -33.70
N THR A 252 67.62 -73.95 -34.34
CA THR A 252 67.97 -75.38 -34.32
C THR A 252 69.27 -75.64 -35.08
N SER A 253 69.43 -75.06 -36.27
CA SER A 253 70.65 -75.16 -37.07
C SER A 253 71.86 -74.55 -36.36
N LYS A 254 71.68 -73.42 -35.67
CA LYS A 254 72.73 -72.81 -34.83
C LYS A 254 73.17 -73.78 -33.74
N LYS A 255 72.22 -74.33 -32.97
CA LYS A 255 72.53 -75.29 -31.91
C LYS A 255 73.28 -76.52 -32.44
N LYS A 256 72.83 -77.07 -33.57
CA LYS A 256 73.51 -78.18 -34.23
C LYS A 256 74.96 -77.84 -34.60
N SER A 257 75.19 -76.65 -35.15
CA SER A 257 76.54 -76.18 -35.51
C SER A 257 77.41 -75.98 -34.26
N GLU A 258 76.84 -75.50 -33.16
CA GLU A 258 77.53 -75.37 -31.87
C GLU A 258 77.93 -76.75 -31.30
N ASP A 259 77.04 -77.75 -31.38
CA ASP A 259 77.31 -79.13 -30.96
C ASP A 259 78.40 -79.78 -31.83
N GLU A 260 78.29 -79.67 -33.16
CA GLU A 260 79.31 -80.15 -34.11
C GLU A 260 80.69 -79.53 -33.84
N TRP A 261 80.72 -78.22 -33.55
CA TRP A 261 81.95 -77.51 -33.18
C TRP A 261 82.54 -78.00 -31.84
N ALA A 262 81.68 -78.24 -30.84
CA ALA A 262 82.12 -78.77 -29.56
C ALA A 262 82.72 -80.18 -29.71
N ASP A 263 82.12 -81.03 -30.53
CA ASP A 263 82.62 -82.37 -30.80
C ASP A 263 83.93 -82.34 -31.59
N LEU A 264 84.06 -81.49 -32.61
CA LEU A 264 85.33 -81.28 -33.31
C LEU A 264 86.47 -80.88 -32.36
N LYS A 265 86.21 -79.99 -31.40
CA LYS A 265 87.22 -79.64 -30.38
C LYS A 265 87.61 -80.83 -29.52
N LYS A 266 86.65 -81.66 -29.09
CA LYS A 266 86.93 -82.87 -28.30
C LYS A 266 87.77 -83.85 -29.12
N THR A 267 87.40 -84.11 -30.38
CA THR A 267 88.14 -84.99 -31.28
C THR A 267 89.55 -84.47 -31.52
N PHE A 268 89.73 -83.17 -31.73
CA PHE A 268 91.05 -82.56 -31.86
C PHE A 268 91.90 -82.71 -30.60
N ALA A 269 91.33 -82.45 -29.42
CA ALA A 269 92.02 -82.62 -28.14
C ALA A 269 92.41 -84.08 -27.88
N ALA A 270 91.57 -85.05 -28.25
CA ALA A 270 91.84 -86.48 -28.10
C ALA A 270 92.95 -86.99 -29.04
N ASN A 271 93.17 -86.32 -30.18
CA ASN A 271 94.20 -86.69 -31.18
C ASN A 271 95.49 -85.87 -31.06
N LYS A 272 95.62 -85.04 -30.01
CA LYS A 272 96.79 -84.20 -29.76
C LYS A 272 97.76 -84.94 -28.83
N ILE A 273 98.57 -85.82 -29.40
CA ILE A 273 99.82 -86.33 -28.81
C ILE A 273 100.94 -85.36 -29.17
#